data_AF-A0A3S4QQD0-F1
#
_entry.id   AF-A0A3S4QQD0-F1
#
_cell.length_a   1.000
_cell.length_b   1.000
_cell.length_c   1.000
_cell.angle_alpha   90.00
_cell.angle_beta   90.00
_cell.angle_gamma   90.00
#
_symmetry.space_group_name_H-M   'P 1'
#
loop_
_entity.id
_entity.type
_entity.pdbx_description
1 polymer ?
#
loop_
_entity_poly.entity_id
_entity_poly.type
_entity_poly.pdbx_seq_one_letter_code
_entity_poly.pdbx_strand_id
1 'polypeptide(L)'
;MLKKLCISALAMIAVPALADSYWQYDGQTVVRLEANGNDRTFYIHKASANLRRQGVPSGVMLFDGQRNGYRYSGTAYAYPAACSYGVPYYVSGPVSKNQTKVVMTGRRPLDCNGSKTIPVTMTFTYLYSD
;
A
#
# COMPACT_ATOMS: atom_id res chain seq x y z
N MET A 1 -2.24 -61.20 8.58
CA MET A 1 -2.88 -60.10 9.34
C MET A 1 -2.36 -58.77 8.79
N LEU A 2 -3.21 -57.99 8.13
CA LEU A 2 -2.81 -56.81 7.35
C LEU A 2 -2.81 -55.56 8.25
N LYS A 3 -1.63 -54.99 8.51
CA LYS A 3 -1.45 -53.72 9.25
C LYS A 3 -1.97 -52.57 8.39
N LYS A 4 -3.14 -52.01 8.75
CA LYS A 4 -3.66 -50.77 8.17
C LYS A 4 -2.87 -49.59 8.75
N LEU A 5 -1.99 -49.00 7.95
CA LEU A 5 -1.40 -47.69 8.24
C LEU A 5 -2.43 -46.61 7.92
N CYS A 6 -3.01 -45.97 8.94
CA CYS A 6 -3.75 -44.72 8.77
C CYS A 6 -2.73 -43.58 8.61
N ILE A 7 -2.52 -43.13 7.38
CA ILE A 7 -1.76 -41.91 7.11
C ILE A 7 -2.74 -40.74 7.25
N SER A 8 -2.77 -40.13 8.44
CA SER A 8 -3.50 -38.90 8.68
C SER A 8 -2.77 -37.74 8.01
N ALA A 9 -3.26 -37.27 6.87
CA ALA A 9 -2.73 -36.10 6.19
C ALA A 9 -3.05 -34.84 7.00
N LEU A 10 -2.04 -34.24 7.63
CA LEU A 10 -2.14 -32.95 8.31
C LEU A 10 -2.18 -31.85 7.24
N ALA A 11 -3.36 -31.31 6.94
CA ALA A 11 -3.49 -30.16 6.05
C ALA A 11 -2.85 -28.93 6.71
N MET A 12 -1.67 -28.51 6.24
CA MET A 12 -1.04 -27.26 6.63
C MET A 12 -1.83 -26.10 6.03
N ILE A 13 -2.72 -25.50 6.81
CA ILE A 13 -3.38 -24.25 6.46
C ILE A 13 -2.35 -23.13 6.64
N ALA A 14 -1.88 -22.54 5.55
CA ALA A 14 -0.99 -21.40 5.59
C ALA A 14 -1.74 -20.20 6.18
N VAL A 15 -1.38 -19.78 7.40
CA VAL A 15 -1.91 -18.56 8.02
C VAL A 15 -1.19 -17.37 7.37
N PRO A 16 -1.92 -16.38 6.83
CA PRO A 16 -1.26 -15.18 6.33
C PRO A 16 -0.59 -14.44 7.48
N ALA A 17 0.70 -14.14 7.33
CA ALA A 17 1.41 -13.28 8.27
C ALA A 17 0.91 -11.85 8.10
N LEU A 18 0.32 -11.28 9.15
CA LEU A 18 0.09 -9.85 9.27
C LEU A 18 1.41 -9.19 9.64
N ALA A 19 1.87 -8.24 8.83
CA ALA A 19 3.10 -7.50 9.10
C ALA A 19 2.81 -6.00 8.95
N ASP A 20 2.61 -5.34 10.09
CA ASP A 20 2.42 -3.90 10.14
C ASP A 20 3.79 -3.20 10.16
N SER A 21 3.94 -2.16 9.35
CA SER A 21 5.17 -1.37 9.32
C SER A 21 4.92 0.07 8.92
N TYR A 22 5.80 0.96 9.33
CA TYR A 22 5.71 2.39 9.05
C TYR A 22 6.74 2.81 8.01
N TRP A 23 6.29 3.66 7.09
CA TRP A 23 7.04 4.08 5.92
C TRP A 23 6.94 5.58 5.75
N GLN A 24 8.02 6.20 5.30
CA GLN A 24 8.03 7.58 4.85
C GLN A 24 7.53 7.63 3.40
N TYR A 25 6.48 8.41 3.17
CA TYR A 25 5.87 8.67 1.87
C TYR A 25 6.21 10.10 1.41
N ASP A 26 6.79 10.21 0.21
CA ASP A 26 7.16 11.46 -0.48
C ASP A 26 7.84 12.50 0.44
N GLY A 27 8.73 12.02 1.31
CA GLY A 27 9.63 12.87 2.10
C GLY A 27 9.11 13.32 3.47
N GLN A 28 7.81 13.45 3.69
CA GLN A 28 7.27 14.14 4.88
C GLN A 28 6.08 13.46 5.55
N THR A 29 5.39 12.55 4.85
CA THR A 29 4.22 11.87 5.40
C THR A 29 4.64 10.51 5.93
N VAL A 30 4.12 10.08 7.08
CA VAL A 30 4.30 8.69 7.55
C VAL A 30 3.04 7.91 7.24
N VAL A 31 3.20 6.75 6.64
CA VAL A 31 2.11 5.81 6.33
C VAL A 31 2.33 4.49 7.04
N ARG A 32 1.24 3.81 7.39
CA ARG A 32 1.24 2.45 7.90
C ARG A 32 0.94 1.51 6.74
N LEU A 33 1.81 0.53 6.52
CA LEU A 33 1.53 -0.62 5.68
C LEU A 33 0.83 -1.68 6.53
N GLU A 34 -0.34 -2.11 6.08
CA GLU A 34 -0.98 -3.35 6.49
C GLU A 34 -0.71 -4.38 5.38
N ALA A 35 -0.06 -5.48 5.74
CA ALA A 35 0.25 -6.56 4.81
C ALA A 35 -0.49 -7.83 5.22
N ASN A 36 -1.26 -8.41 4.31
CA ASN A 36 -1.93 -9.70 4.50
C ASN A 36 -1.63 -10.60 3.29
N GLY A 37 -0.74 -11.58 3.45
CA GLY A 37 -0.28 -12.39 2.33
C GLY A 37 0.36 -11.52 1.24
N ASN A 38 -0.27 -11.45 0.06
CA ASN A 38 0.16 -10.58 -1.04
C ASN A 38 -0.48 -9.19 -1.01
N ASP A 39 -1.55 -8.98 -0.24
CA ASP A 39 -2.25 -7.70 -0.20
C ASP A 39 -1.43 -6.67 0.57
N ARG A 40 -1.43 -5.44 0.08
CA ARG A 40 -0.62 -4.32 0.57
C ARG A 40 -1.50 -3.07 0.59
N THR A 41 -1.82 -2.61 1.78
CA THR A 41 -2.63 -1.40 1.95
C THR A 41 -1.84 -0.38 2.76
N PHE A 42 -1.65 0.82 2.20
CA PHE A 42 -1.03 1.94 2.90
C PHE A 42 -2.10 2.91 3.39
N TYR A 43 -2.09 3.20 4.68
CA TYR A 43 -2.93 4.22 5.32
C TYR A 43 -2.08 5.39 5.80
N ILE A 44 -2.61 6.62 5.70
CA ILE A 44 -1.96 7.81 6.26
C ILE A 44 -1.91 7.68 7.78
N HIS A 45 -0.72 7.51 8.35
CA HIS A 45 -0.55 7.46 9.80
C HIS A 45 -0.33 8.87 10.38
N LYS A 46 0.66 9.60 9.84
CA LYS A 46 0.93 11.01 10.18
C LYS A 46 0.98 11.83 8.89
N ALA A 47 -0.08 12.60 8.64
CA ALA A 47 -0.17 13.51 7.50
C ALA A 47 0.90 14.61 7.58
N SER A 48 1.55 14.93 6.46
CA SER A 48 2.40 16.13 6.35
C SER A 48 1.59 17.42 6.49
N ALA A 49 2.25 18.55 6.74
CA ALA A 49 1.57 19.85 6.82
C ALA A 49 0.80 20.18 5.53
N ASN A 50 1.31 19.76 4.36
CA ASN A 50 0.62 19.98 3.08
C ASN A 50 -0.68 19.18 2.97
N LEU A 51 -0.64 17.89 3.32
CA LEU A 51 -1.85 17.05 3.32
C LEU A 51 -2.89 17.54 4.33
N ARG A 52 -2.46 17.98 5.52
CA ARG A 52 -3.36 18.58 6.51
C ARG A 52 -4.04 19.85 5.99
N ARG A 53 -3.31 20.74 5.30
CA ARG A 53 -3.90 21.94 4.67
C ARG A 53 -4.90 21.61 3.57
N GLN A 54 -4.77 20.46 2.93
CA GLN A 54 -5.72 19.95 1.94
C GLN A 54 -6.90 19.20 2.58
N GLY A 55 -6.99 19.18 3.92
CA GLY A 55 -8.07 18.53 4.65
C GLY A 55 -7.97 17.00 4.68
N VAL A 56 -6.82 16.41 4.33
CA VAL A 56 -6.62 14.96 4.34
C VAL A 56 -6.37 14.48 5.78
N PRO A 57 -7.30 13.71 6.39
CA PRO A 57 -7.12 13.24 7.76
C PRO A 57 -6.15 12.05 7.81
N SER A 58 -5.64 11.76 9.01
CA SER A 58 -5.01 10.45 9.27
C SER A 58 -6.05 9.32 9.21
N GLY A 59 -5.60 8.10 8.98
CA GLY A 59 -6.42 6.89 8.84
C GLY A 59 -6.97 6.66 7.43
N VAL A 60 -6.84 7.62 6.52
CA VAL A 60 -7.33 7.44 5.14
C VAL A 60 -6.39 6.58 4.32
N MET A 61 -6.98 5.84 3.39
CA MET A 61 -6.25 4.96 2.48
C MET A 61 -5.50 5.79 1.44
N LEU A 62 -4.21 5.53 1.29
CA LEU A 62 -3.36 6.12 0.27
C LEU A 62 -3.16 5.17 -0.91
N PHE A 63 -3.08 3.87 -0.64
CA PHE A 63 -2.89 2.83 -1.64
C PHE A 63 -3.50 1.52 -1.17
N ASP A 64 -4.10 0.79 -2.10
CA ASP A 64 -4.59 -0.57 -1.94
C ASP A 64 -4.18 -1.40 -3.15
N GLY A 65 -3.52 -2.52 -2.92
CA GLY A 65 -3.00 -3.32 -4.02
C GLY A 65 -2.31 -4.58 -3.56
N GLN A 66 -1.49 -5.12 -4.45
CA GLN A 66 -0.87 -6.42 -4.27
C GLN A 66 0.61 -6.39 -4.58
N ARG A 67 1.32 -7.28 -3.91
CA ARG A 67 2.70 -7.62 -4.16
C ARG A 67 2.77 -8.87 -5.03
N ASN A 68 3.54 -8.79 -6.12
CA ASN A 68 3.98 -9.94 -6.89
C ASN A 68 5.50 -9.89 -7.04
N GLY A 69 6.21 -10.75 -6.31
CA GLY A 69 7.67 -10.76 -6.26
C GLY A 69 8.24 -9.44 -5.75
N TYR A 70 8.98 -8.74 -6.62
CA TYR A 70 9.58 -7.43 -6.34
C TYR A 70 8.80 -6.27 -6.98
N ARG A 71 7.48 -6.39 -7.12
CA ARG A 71 6.63 -5.34 -7.68
C ARG A 71 5.36 -5.19 -6.87
N TYR A 72 4.97 -3.94 -6.63
CA TYR A 72 3.65 -3.59 -6.13
C TYR A 72 2.82 -3.04 -7.30
N SER A 73 1.52 -3.33 -7.29
CA SER A 73 0.55 -2.82 -8.25
C SER A 73 -0.82 -2.68 -7.60
N GLY A 74 -1.55 -1.62 -7.92
CA GLY A 74 -2.88 -1.40 -7.33
C GLY A 74 -3.42 0.00 -7.56
N THR A 75 -4.33 0.39 -6.68
CA THR A 75 -5.04 1.67 -6.71
C THR A 75 -4.48 2.60 -5.65
N ALA A 76 -3.94 3.75 -6.07
CA ALA A 76 -3.65 4.86 -5.18
C ALA A 76 -4.84 5.83 -5.13
N TYR A 77 -4.93 6.62 -4.07
CA TYR A 77 -6.00 7.60 -3.87
C TYR A 77 -5.41 9.00 -3.76
N ALA A 78 -5.79 9.88 -4.69
CA ALA A 78 -5.43 11.29 -4.65
C ALA A 78 -6.51 12.06 -3.90
N TYR A 79 -6.11 13.12 -3.19
CA TYR A 79 -7.05 13.98 -2.48
C TYR A 79 -6.91 15.42 -2.99
N PRO A 80 -7.42 15.76 -4.20
CA PRO A 80 -7.43 17.14 -4.66
C PRO A 80 -8.25 18.01 -3.71
N ALA A 81 -7.82 19.25 -3.47
CA ALA A 81 -8.43 20.14 -2.47
C ALA A 81 -9.94 20.43 -2.71
N ALA A 82 -10.44 20.30 -3.94
CA ALA A 82 -11.84 20.50 -4.28
C ALA A 82 -12.72 19.26 -4.01
N CYS A 83 -12.13 18.13 -3.61
CA CYS A 83 -12.82 16.86 -3.48
C CYS A 83 -12.88 16.42 -2.01
N SER A 84 -14.07 16.00 -1.56
CA SER A 84 -14.27 15.44 -0.22
C SER A 84 -13.92 13.96 -0.10
N TYR A 85 -13.48 13.34 -1.20
CA TYR A 85 -13.19 11.90 -1.31
C TYR A 85 -11.88 11.65 -2.04
N GLY A 86 -11.30 10.47 -1.81
CA GLY A 86 -10.12 10.01 -2.54
C GLY A 86 -10.47 9.64 -3.98
N VAL A 87 -9.83 10.27 -4.95
CA VAL A 87 -9.99 9.97 -6.38
C VAL A 87 -9.00 8.85 -6.75
N PRO A 88 -9.48 7.66 -7.16
CA PRO A 88 -8.63 6.50 -7.39
C PRO A 88 -7.83 6.64 -8.69
N TYR A 89 -6.62 6.08 -8.72
CA TYR A 89 -5.81 5.94 -9.93
C TYR A 89 -4.84 4.77 -9.83
N TYR A 90 -4.57 4.12 -10.95
CA TYR A 90 -3.67 2.97 -10.98
C TYR A 90 -2.21 3.40 -10.83
N VAL A 91 -1.47 2.65 -10.02
CA VAL A 91 -0.03 2.76 -9.87
C VAL A 91 0.63 1.39 -9.85
N SER A 92 1.89 1.33 -10.30
CA SER A 92 2.70 0.12 -10.11
C SER A 92 4.19 0.45 -10.11
N GLY A 93 5.00 -0.42 -9.53
CA GLY A 93 6.45 -0.28 -9.63
C GLY A 93 7.24 -1.18 -8.67
N PRO A 94 8.57 -1.11 -8.77
CA PRO A 94 9.44 -2.06 -8.10
C PRO A 94 9.53 -1.85 -6.58
N VAL A 95 9.82 -2.95 -5.91
CA VAL A 95 10.33 -3.02 -4.53
C VAL A 95 11.84 -3.22 -4.61
N SER A 96 12.62 -2.49 -3.83
CA SER A 96 14.07 -2.64 -3.77
C SER A 96 14.47 -4.05 -3.31
N LYS A 97 15.69 -4.48 -3.67
CA LYS A 97 16.18 -5.83 -3.33
C LYS A 97 16.16 -6.11 -1.82
N ASN A 98 16.51 -5.12 -1.00
CA ASN A 98 16.47 -5.21 0.46
C ASN A 98 15.06 -4.98 1.06
N GLN A 99 14.05 -4.80 0.22
CA GLN A 99 12.64 -4.61 0.60
C GLN A 99 12.36 -3.41 1.50
N THR A 100 13.23 -2.40 1.51
CA THR A 100 13.06 -1.17 2.30
C THR A 100 12.64 0.05 1.49
N LYS A 101 12.44 -0.09 0.18
CA LYS A 101 11.97 0.99 -0.69
C LYS A 101 11.00 0.47 -1.74
N VAL A 102 9.88 1.17 -1.89
CA VAL A 102 8.92 0.94 -2.98
C VAL A 102 8.81 2.22 -3.79
N VAL A 103 8.93 2.11 -5.11
CA VAL A 103 8.76 3.24 -6.03
C VAL A 103 7.69 2.86 -7.03
N MET A 104 6.56 3.55 -7.02
CA MET A 104 5.45 3.30 -7.94
C MET A 104 5.21 4.52 -8.82
N THR A 105 4.82 4.29 -10.06
CA THR A 105 4.46 5.35 -11.00
C THR A 105 3.03 5.18 -11.48
N GLY A 106 2.41 6.30 -11.87
CA GLY A 106 1.08 6.32 -12.44
C GLY A 106 0.71 7.72 -12.90
N ARG A 107 -0.59 7.96 -13.10
CA ARG A 107 -1.14 9.26 -13.50
C ARG A 107 -2.12 9.76 -12.45
N ARG A 108 -1.69 10.72 -11.63
CA ARG A 108 -2.46 11.26 -10.51
C ARG A 108 -3.53 12.24 -11.01
N PRO A 109 -4.80 12.08 -10.63
CA PRO A 109 -5.86 13.03 -10.96
C PRO A 109 -5.68 14.34 -10.17
N LEU A 110 -6.08 15.45 -10.81
CA LEU A 110 -6.03 16.81 -10.24
C LEU A 110 -7.42 17.36 -9.90
N ASP A 111 -8.48 16.67 -10.32
CA ASP A 111 -9.88 17.03 -10.13
C ASP A 111 -10.71 15.81 -9.72
N CYS A 112 -11.94 16.06 -9.28
CA CYS A 112 -12.78 15.04 -8.65
C CYS A 112 -13.33 14.00 -9.63
N ASN A 113 -13.27 14.28 -10.93
CA ASN A 113 -13.69 13.39 -12.01
C ASN A 113 -12.50 12.71 -12.71
N GLY A 114 -11.26 13.00 -12.32
CA GLY A 114 -10.05 12.45 -12.93
C GLY A 114 -9.84 12.82 -14.39
N SER A 115 -10.49 13.88 -14.88
CA SER A 115 -10.36 14.34 -16.27
C SER A 115 -9.00 14.99 -16.54
N LYS A 116 -8.38 15.58 -15.51
CA LYS A 116 -7.02 16.13 -15.59
C LYS A 116 -6.08 15.26 -14.78
N THR A 117 -5.01 14.76 -15.42
CA THR A 117 -4.02 13.91 -14.77
C THR A 117 -2.59 14.37 -15.04
N ILE A 118 -1.70 14.15 -14.07
CA ILE A 118 -0.26 14.36 -14.23
C ILE A 118 0.51 13.07 -13.93
N PRO A 119 1.64 12.81 -14.61
CA PRO A 119 2.55 11.74 -14.20
C PRO A 119 3.00 11.95 -12.75
N VAL A 120 3.06 10.87 -11.98
CA VAL A 120 3.55 10.90 -10.58
C VAL A 120 4.47 9.71 -10.32
N THR A 121 5.43 9.93 -9.43
CA THR A 121 6.23 8.89 -8.79
C THR A 121 5.99 8.96 -7.30
N MET A 122 5.52 7.88 -6.71
CA MET A 122 5.29 7.71 -5.28
C MET A 122 6.44 6.93 -4.69
N THR A 123 7.16 7.50 -3.73
CA THR A 123 8.26 6.83 -3.05
C THR A 123 7.91 6.53 -1.61
N PHE A 124 8.05 5.26 -1.24
CA PHE A 124 7.88 4.76 0.12
C PHE A 124 9.23 4.23 0.60
N THR A 125 9.69 4.71 1.75
CA THR A 125 10.94 4.25 2.39
C THR A 125 10.62 3.72 3.77
N TYR A 126 11.04 2.49 4.07
CA TYR A 126 10.81 1.84 5.35
C TYR A 126 11.42 2.65 6.50
N LEU A 127 10.71 2.70 7.62
CA LEU A 127 11.17 3.31 8.86
C LEU A 127 11.37 2.25 9.95
N TYR A 128 10.29 1.58 10.36
CA TYR A 128 10.28 0.56 11.41
C TYR A 128 9.03 -0.32 11.31
N SER A 129 9.00 -1.44 12.03
CA SER A 129 7.86 -2.33 12.22
C SER A 129 7.55 -2.45 13.71
N ASP A 130 6.29 -2.76 14.04
CA ASP A 130 5.86 -3.09 15.40
C ASP A 130 6.15 -4.57 15.73
#